data_AF-A0A929BJN0-F1
#
_entry.id   AF-A0A929BJN0-F1
#
_cell.length_a   1.000
_cell.length_b   1.000
_cell.length_c   1.000
_cell.angle_alpha   90.00
_cell.angle_beta   90.00
_cell.angle_gamma   90.00
#
_symmetry.space_group_name_H-M   'P 1'
#
loop_
_entity.id
_entity.type
_entity.pdbx_description
1 polymer ?
#
loop_
_entity_poly.entity_id
_entity_poly.type
_entity_poly.pdbx_seq_one_letter_code
_entity_poly.pdbx_strand_id
1 'polypeptide(L)'
;MKKLTKKKQTITIIISTLIFGFLLGVFISGLYIRKEFREFVSVRKEKGFKQRICNVLDLSDKQTVELDSIFTYHAITMEDLHNEFRKKFKKNMDSLETEIEPYLTEEQKQTLVEMKKTHRRFRKPFLFRKFKKDCKELTIKKK
;
A
#
# COMPACT_ATOMS: atom_id res chain seq x y z
N MET A 1 -20.70 5.38 -46.26
CA MET A 1 -21.08 5.67 -44.86
C MET A 1 -22.53 5.23 -44.64
N LYS A 2 -22.77 4.12 -43.91
CA LYS A 2 -24.13 3.62 -43.64
C LYS A 2 -24.83 4.58 -42.66
N LYS A 3 -25.89 5.27 -43.11
CA LYS A 3 -26.74 6.09 -42.23
C LYS A 3 -27.44 5.17 -41.22
N LEU A 4 -26.98 5.21 -39.97
CA LEU A 4 -27.66 4.57 -38.85
C LEU A 4 -29.02 5.26 -38.65
N THR A 5 -30.09 4.47 -38.57
CA THR A 5 -31.45 4.96 -38.28
C THR A 5 -31.48 5.70 -36.94
N LYS A 6 -32.28 6.76 -36.80
CA LYS A 6 -32.25 7.67 -35.63
C LYS A 6 -32.27 6.95 -34.27
N LYS A 7 -32.99 5.82 -34.17
CA LYS A 7 -33.02 4.95 -32.98
C LYS A 7 -31.65 4.36 -32.61
N LYS A 8 -30.86 3.91 -33.59
CA LYS A 8 -29.52 3.34 -33.35
C LYS A 8 -28.52 4.41 -32.92
N GLN A 9 -28.63 5.63 -33.46
CA GLN A 9 -27.79 6.76 -33.06
C GLN A 9 -28.02 7.15 -31.60
N THR A 10 -29.28 7.21 -31.15
CA THR A 10 -29.61 7.50 -29.75
C THR A 10 -29.05 6.45 -28.80
N ILE A 11 -29.18 5.15 -29.14
CA ILE A 11 -28.63 4.06 -28.31
C ILE A 11 -27.11 4.15 -28.24
N THR A 12 -26.42 4.44 -29.35
CA THR A 12 -24.95 4.62 -29.35
C THR A 12 -24.52 5.78 -28.44
N ILE A 13 -25.26 6.89 -28.44
CA ILE A 13 -24.97 8.04 -27.58
C ILE A 13 -25.18 7.70 -26.11
N ILE A 14 -26.24 6.98 -25.76
CA ILE A 14 -26.51 6.58 -24.37
C ILE A 14 -25.42 5.62 -23.86
N ILE A 15 -25.01 4.66 -24.67
CA ILE A 15 -23.96 3.70 -24.30
C ILE A 15 -22.61 4.43 -24.15
N SER A 16 -22.29 5.37 -25.05
CA SER A 16 -21.03 6.10 -24.96
C SER A 16 -20.97 6.99 -23.72
N THR A 17 -22.04 7.73 -23.39
CA THR A 17 -22.06 8.56 -22.17
C THR A 17 -22.00 7.73 -20.90
N LEU A 18 -22.63 6.55 -20.87
CA LEU A 18 -22.55 5.64 -19.73
C LEU A 18 -21.13 5.08 -19.53
N ILE A 19 -20.46 4.67 -20.62
CA ILE A 19 -19.06 4.22 -20.56
C ILE A 19 -18.16 5.36 -20.07
N PHE A 20 -18.35 6.58 -20.58
CA PHE A 20 -17.58 7.73 -20.13
C PHE A 20 -17.80 8.05 -18.65
N GLY A 21 -19.05 8.04 -18.17
CA GLY A 21 -19.36 8.24 -16.76
C GLY A 21 -18.76 7.16 -15.85
N PHE A 22 -18.83 5.89 -16.28
CA PHE A 22 -18.23 4.78 -15.56
C PHE A 22 -16.70 4.90 -15.48
N LEU A 23 -16.04 5.20 -16.60
CA LEU A 23 -14.59 5.38 -16.64
C LEU A 23 -14.13 6.54 -15.75
N LEU A 24 -14.85 7.66 -15.77
CA LEU A 24 -14.56 8.80 -14.90
C LEU A 24 -14.73 8.44 -13.42
N GLY A 25 -15.82 7.75 -13.06
CA GLY A 25 -16.06 7.31 -11.69
C GLY A 25 -14.97 6.36 -11.17
N VAL A 26 -14.58 5.37 -11.97
CA VAL A 26 -13.50 4.43 -11.62
C VAL A 26 -12.14 5.14 -11.54
N PHE A 27 -11.86 6.09 -12.43
CA PHE A 27 -10.60 6.82 -12.45
C PHE A 27 -10.42 7.73 -11.22
N ILE A 28 -11.47 8.49 -10.87
CA ILE A 28 -11.47 9.36 -9.68
C ILE A 28 -11.33 8.52 -8.41
N SER A 29 -12.10 7.43 -8.29
CA SER A 29 -12.01 6.51 -7.14
C SER A 29 -10.64 5.87 -7.03
N GLY A 30 -10.05 5.45 -8.15
CA GLY A 30 -8.71 4.85 -8.19
C GLY A 30 -7.60 5.83 -7.78
N LEU A 31 -7.73 7.12 -8.11
CA LEU A 31 -6.80 8.16 -7.67
C LEU A 31 -6.94 8.47 -6.17
N TYR A 32 -8.16 8.53 -5.66
CA TYR A 32 -8.44 8.78 -4.24
C TYR A 32 -7.88 7.66 -3.36
N ILE A 33 -8.21 6.40 -3.70
CA ILE A 33 -7.70 5.21 -2.99
C ILE A 33 -6.17 5.17 -3.02
N ARG A 34 -5.53 5.56 -4.14
CA ARG A 34 -4.06 5.60 -4.27
C ARG A 34 -3.37 6.70 -3.45
N LYS A 35 -4.08 7.74 -3.01
CA LYS A 35 -3.50 8.80 -2.16
C LYS A 35 -3.50 8.34 -0.70
N GLU A 36 -4.63 7.83 -0.24
CA GLU A 36 -4.82 7.37 1.14
C GLU A 36 -4.02 6.08 1.44
N PHE A 37 -4.01 5.11 0.52
CA PHE A 37 -3.15 3.93 0.67
C PHE A 37 -1.65 4.26 0.65
N ARG A 38 -1.21 5.33 -0.02
CA ARG A 38 0.21 5.71 -0.06
C ARG A 38 0.68 6.24 1.29
N GLU A 39 -0.19 6.97 1.99
CA GLU A 39 0.07 7.44 3.35
C GLU A 39 0.10 6.27 4.35
N PHE A 40 -0.81 5.31 4.25
CA PHE A 40 -0.74 4.12 5.12
C PHE A 40 0.49 3.24 4.85
N VAL A 41 0.93 3.13 3.59
CA VAL A 41 2.12 2.35 3.23
C VAL A 41 3.42 3.07 3.60
N SER A 42 3.45 4.41 3.63
CA SER A 42 4.66 5.17 4.01
C SER A 42 4.95 5.07 5.51
N VAL A 43 3.92 5.03 6.35
CA VAL A 43 4.00 4.95 7.82
C VAL A 43 4.71 3.70 8.32
N ARG A 44 4.71 2.65 7.50
CA ARG A 44 5.38 1.38 7.80
C ARG A 44 6.92 1.43 7.69
N LYS A 45 7.49 2.58 7.32
CA LYS A 45 8.94 2.82 7.28
C LYS A 45 9.28 3.98 8.21
N GLU A 46 10.49 3.94 8.80
CA GLU A 46 11.02 4.97 9.71
C GLU A 46 10.74 6.41 9.25
N LYS A 47 10.97 6.70 7.96
CA LYS A 47 10.72 8.03 7.39
C LYS A 47 9.24 8.43 7.36
N GLY A 48 8.32 7.50 7.08
CA GLY A 48 6.89 7.82 7.06
C GLY A 48 6.25 7.82 8.44
N PHE A 49 6.82 7.09 9.41
CA PHE A 49 6.44 7.22 10.82
C PHE A 49 6.78 8.63 11.34
N LYS A 50 8.03 9.06 11.17
CA LYS A 50 8.47 10.42 11.53
C LYS A 50 7.63 11.48 10.82
N GLN A 51 7.47 11.38 9.50
CA GLN A 51 6.73 12.35 8.71
C GLN A 51 5.26 12.44 9.11
N ARG A 52 4.61 11.32 9.45
CA ARG A 52 3.23 11.33 9.93
C ARG A 52 3.10 12.02 11.28
N ILE A 53 3.99 11.74 12.23
CA ILE A 53 3.95 12.37 13.56
C ILE A 53 4.23 13.87 13.45
N CYS A 54 5.23 14.27 12.67
CA CYS A 54 5.55 15.68 12.46
C CYS A 54 4.37 16.44 11.83
N ASN A 55 3.70 15.83 10.85
CA ASN A 55 2.54 16.44 10.19
C ASN A 55 1.29 16.48 11.08
N VAL A 56 1.05 15.46 11.92
CA VAL A 56 -0.12 15.41 12.81
C VAL A 56 0.03 16.39 13.97
N LEU A 57 1.24 16.56 14.49
CA LEU A 57 1.52 17.43 15.62
C LEU A 57 1.94 18.84 15.22
N ASP A 58 2.00 19.13 13.91
CA ASP A 58 2.45 20.41 13.33
C ASP A 58 3.77 20.90 13.96
N LEU A 59 4.75 20.00 14.03
CA LEU A 59 6.02 20.28 14.73
C LEU A 59 6.85 21.30 13.95
N SER A 60 7.41 22.29 14.66
CA SER A 60 8.38 23.20 14.06
C SER A 60 9.68 22.49 13.68
N ASP A 61 10.45 23.08 12.75
CA ASP A 61 11.73 22.51 12.30
C ASP A 61 12.72 22.29 13.47
N LYS A 62 12.73 23.20 14.45
CA LYS A 62 13.60 23.08 15.63
C LYS A 62 13.20 21.89 16.51
N GLN A 63 11.91 21.73 16.80
CA GLN A 63 11.39 20.60 17.57
C GLN A 63 11.59 19.27 16.83
N THR A 64 11.48 19.29 15.51
CA THR A 64 11.69 18.10 14.67
C THR A 64 13.13 17.60 14.73
N VAL A 65 14.11 18.49 14.86
CA VAL A 65 15.53 18.14 15.03
C VAL A 65 15.80 17.61 16.44
N GLU A 66 15.21 18.24 17.47
CA GLU A 66 15.37 17.81 18.86
C GLU A 66 14.75 16.43 19.12
N LEU A 67 13.59 16.16 18.52
CA LEU A 67 12.85 14.90 18.67
C LEU A 67 13.28 13.81 17.69
N ASP A 68 14.20 14.09 16.77
CA ASP A 68 14.63 13.16 15.71
C ASP A 68 15.13 11.83 16.30
N SER A 69 15.97 11.91 17.33
CA SER A 69 16.53 10.73 18.01
C SER A 69 15.44 9.83 18.63
N ILE A 70 14.41 10.45 19.22
CA ILE A 70 13.27 9.74 19.83
C ILE A 70 12.44 9.06 18.73
N PHE A 71 12.14 9.78 17.65
CA PHE A 71 11.37 9.22 16.54
C PHE A 71 12.09 8.08 15.83
N THR A 72 13.40 8.21 15.60
CA THR A 72 14.21 7.14 14.99
C THR A 72 14.26 5.90 15.88
N TYR A 73 14.47 6.05 17.19
CA TYR A 73 14.48 4.91 18.11
C TYR A 73 13.17 4.12 18.08
N HIS A 74 12.04 4.81 18.17
CA HIS A 74 10.72 4.17 18.16
C HIS A 74 10.36 3.60 16.78
N ALA A 75 10.80 4.24 15.70
CA ALA A 75 10.64 3.72 14.36
C ALA A 75 11.36 2.38 14.16
N ILE A 76 12.62 2.28 14.60
CA ILE A 76 13.41 1.03 14.55
C ILE A 76 12.72 -0.05 15.38
N THR A 77 12.32 0.30 16.61
CA THR A 77 11.62 -0.62 17.52
C THR A 77 10.32 -1.16 16.89
N MET A 78 9.56 -0.31 16.23
CA MET A 78 8.33 -0.70 15.53
C MET A 78 8.61 -1.60 14.32
N GLU A 79 9.69 -1.34 13.58
CA GLU A 79 10.12 -2.20 12.48
C GLU A 79 10.50 -3.60 12.97
N ASP A 80 11.25 -3.69 14.07
CA ASP A 80 11.64 -4.94 14.70
C ASP A 80 10.42 -5.72 15.21
N LEU A 81 9.50 -5.05 15.91
CA LEU A 81 8.25 -5.65 16.38
C LEU A 81 7.42 -6.19 15.21
N HIS A 82 7.32 -5.42 14.11
CA HIS A 82 6.61 -5.86 12.92
C HIS A 82 7.26 -7.08 12.26
N ASN A 83 8.60 -7.12 12.22
CA ASN A 83 9.35 -8.24 11.68
C ASN A 83 9.16 -9.51 12.53
N GLU A 84 9.19 -9.37 13.85
CA GLU A 84 8.92 -10.46 14.78
C GLU A 84 7.48 -10.97 14.66
N PHE A 85 6.51 -10.07 14.67
CA PHE A 85 5.09 -10.40 14.45
C PHE A 85 4.90 -11.15 13.14
N ARG A 86 5.52 -10.69 12.05
CA ARG A 86 5.44 -11.36 10.74
C ARG A 86 5.98 -12.78 10.77
N LYS A 87 7.09 -13.01 11.48
CA LYS A 87 7.67 -14.36 11.66
C LYS A 87 6.73 -15.25 12.46
N LYS A 88 6.24 -14.78 13.62
CA LYS A 88 5.29 -15.49 14.48
C LYS A 88 3.99 -15.83 13.74
N PHE A 89 3.41 -14.84 13.07
CA PHE A 89 2.20 -15.00 12.27
C PHE A 89 2.40 -16.03 11.15
N LYS A 90 3.52 -15.98 10.43
CA LYS A 90 3.83 -16.99 9.41
C LYS A 90 3.88 -18.39 10.02
N LYS A 91 4.62 -18.57 11.12
CA LYS A 91 4.72 -19.86 11.81
C LYS A 91 3.35 -20.38 12.24
N ASN A 92 2.49 -19.52 12.78
CA ASN A 92 1.14 -19.88 13.18
C ASN A 92 0.27 -20.31 12.00
N MET A 93 0.35 -19.59 10.88
CA MET A 93 -0.39 -19.94 9.66
C MET A 93 0.12 -21.23 9.02
N ASP A 94 1.44 -21.49 9.07
CA ASP A 94 2.03 -22.74 8.60
C ASP A 94 1.56 -23.92 9.50
N SER A 95 1.47 -23.73 10.82
CA SER A 95 0.92 -24.73 11.76
C SER A 95 -0.55 -25.03 11.47
N LEU A 96 -1.37 -23.98 11.34
CA LEU A 96 -2.79 -24.10 11.01
C LEU A 96 -3.00 -24.91 9.73
N GLU A 97 -2.20 -24.67 8.70
CA GLU A 97 -2.29 -25.44 7.45
C GLU A 97 -2.02 -26.92 7.69
N THR A 98 -0.93 -27.27 8.38
CA THR A 98 -0.59 -28.67 8.66
C THR A 98 -1.68 -29.35 9.50
N GLU A 99 -2.32 -28.62 10.41
CA GLU A 99 -3.39 -29.14 11.26
C GLU A 99 -4.70 -29.37 10.50
N ILE A 100 -5.03 -28.51 9.52
CA ILE A 100 -6.27 -28.66 8.73
C ILE A 100 -6.11 -29.56 7.50
N GLU A 101 -4.90 -29.68 6.93
CA GLU A 101 -4.61 -30.46 5.73
C GLU A 101 -5.20 -31.89 5.71
N PRO A 102 -5.16 -32.70 6.80
CA PRO A 102 -5.73 -34.03 6.78
C PRO A 102 -7.27 -34.06 6.68
N TYR A 103 -7.93 -32.94 6.97
CA TYR A 103 -9.40 -32.83 6.93
C TYR A 103 -9.93 -32.23 5.62
N LEU A 104 -9.05 -31.82 4.71
CA LEU A 104 -9.42 -31.18 3.45
C LEU A 104 -9.52 -32.19 2.31
N THR A 105 -10.48 -31.97 1.42
CA THR A 105 -10.54 -32.67 0.13
C THR A 105 -9.45 -32.17 -0.82
N GLU A 106 -9.12 -32.96 -1.85
CA GLU A 106 -8.08 -32.59 -2.82
C GLU A 106 -8.40 -31.27 -3.56
N GLU A 107 -9.67 -30.98 -3.85
CA GLU A 107 -10.11 -29.72 -4.45
C GLU A 107 -9.89 -28.51 -3.50
N GLN A 108 -10.12 -28.71 -2.20
CA GLN A 108 -9.90 -27.69 -1.18
C GLN A 108 -8.42 -27.42 -0.96
N LYS A 109 -7.57 -28.46 -1.02
CA LYS A 109 -6.11 -28.32 -0.98
C LYS A 109 -5.59 -27.50 -2.16
N GLN A 110 -6.09 -27.76 -3.37
CA GLN A 110 -5.73 -26.98 -4.55
C GLN A 110 -6.13 -25.51 -4.41
N THR A 111 -7.33 -25.24 -3.90
CA THR A 111 -7.81 -23.87 -3.61
C THR A 111 -6.89 -23.17 -2.61
N LEU A 112 -6.47 -23.86 -1.55
CA LEU A 112 -5.57 -23.31 -0.53
C LEU A 112 -4.18 -22.97 -1.12
N VAL A 113 -3.65 -23.81 -2.02
CA VAL A 113 -2.40 -23.54 -2.75
C VAL A 113 -2.52 -22.31 -3.67
N GLU A 114 -3.64 -22.14 -4.36
CA GLU A 114 -3.89 -20.98 -5.21
C GLU A 114 -4.02 -19.68 -4.43
N MET A 115 -4.77 -19.69 -3.32
CA MET A 115 -4.85 -18.56 -2.40
C MET A 115 -3.46 -18.10 -1.93
N LYS A 116 -2.58 -19.05 -1.61
CA LYS A 116 -1.19 -18.77 -1.24
C LYS A 116 -0.36 -18.17 -2.36
N LYS A 117 -0.49 -18.68 -3.59
CA LYS A 117 0.21 -18.15 -4.77
C LYS A 117 -0.20 -16.70 -5.05
N THR A 118 -1.50 -16.40 -4.95
CA THR A 118 -2.03 -15.04 -5.12
C THR A 118 -1.51 -14.11 -4.03
N HIS A 119 -1.58 -14.53 -2.75
CA HIS A 119 -1.04 -13.75 -1.65
C HIS A 119 0.48 -13.51 -1.77
N ARG A 120 1.28 -14.47 -2.25
CA ARG A 120 2.73 -14.31 -2.48
C ARG A 120 3.04 -13.24 -3.54
N ARG A 121 2.21 -13.10 -4.58
CA ARG A 121 2.38 -12.06 -5.62
C ARG A 121 2.10 -10.65 -5.06
N PHE A 122 1.09 -10.52 -4.20
CA PHE A 122 0.83 -9.28 -3.45
C PHE A 122 1.77 -9.07 -2.26
N ARG A 123 2.56 -10.09 -1.88
CA ARG A 123 3.63 -10.03 -0.86
C ARG A 123 4.97 -9.56 -1.42
N LYS A 124 5.08 -9.15 -2.69
CA LYS A 124 6.22 -8.30 -3.08
C LYS A 124 6.15 -7.07 -2.18
N PRO A 125 7.18 -6.78 -1.38
CA PRO A 125 7.20 -5.53 -0.66
C PRO A 125 7.27 -4.47 -1.75
N PHE A 126 6.19 -3.72 -1.95
CA PHE A 126 6.24 -2.45 -2.66
C PHE A 126 7.27 -1.49 -2.02
N LEU A 127 7.88 -1.91 -0.90
CA LEU A 127 8.91 -1.27 -0.12
C LEU A 127 10.37 -1.48 -0.60
N PHE A 128 10.67 -2.22 -1.66
CA PHE A 128 12.06 -2.26 -2.19
C PHE A 128 12.27 -1.35 -3.40
N ARG A 129 11.94 -0.06 -3.27
CA ARG A 129 12.75 0.97 -3.93
C ARG A 129 13.70 1.50 -2.86
N LYS A 130 14.94 0.99 -2.84
CA LYS A 130 16.05 1.61 -2.11
C LYS A 130 16.17 3.04 -2.64
N PHE A 131 15.56 4.02 -1.95
CA PHE A 131 15.91 5.40 -2.19
C PHE A 131 17.28 5.61 -1.56
N LYS A 132 18.27 5.61 -2.45
CA LYS A 132 19.64 6.03 -2.20
C LYS A 132 19.59 7.40 -1.53
N LYS A 133 20.43 7.54 -0.50
CA LYS A 133 20.79 8.72 0.30
C LYS A 133 20.41 10.05 -0.34
N ASP A 134 19.84 10.96 0.45
CA ASP A 134 20.12 12.40 0.45
C ASP A 134 19.55 13.01 1.76
N CYS A 135 20.37 12.96 2.80
CA CYS A 135 20.29 13.85 3.97
C CYS A 135 21.73 14.26 4.31
N LYS A 136 22.43 14.80 3.32
CA LYS A 136 23.69 15.54 3.47
C LYS A 136 23.75 16.55 2.35
N GLU A 137 23.11 17.70 2.55
CA GLU A 137 23.53 18.98 1.97
C GLU A 137 22.73 20.12 2.61
N LEU A 138 22.92 20.30 3.91
CA LEU A 138 22.73 21.62 4.55
C LEU A 138 23.97 21.89 5.41
N THR A 139 25.14 21.77 4.79
CA THR A 139 26.37 22.37 5.30
C THR A 139 26.46 23.80 4.77
N ILE A 140 26.23 24.75 5.67
CA ILE A 140 27.05 25.94 5.86
C ILE A 140 27.16 26.87 4.63
N LYS A 141 26.27 27.88 4.57
CA LYS A 141 26.71 29.25 4.26
C LYS A 141 26.59 30.08 5.53
N LYS A 142 27.66 30.04 6.34
CA LYS A 142 27.97 31.12 7.28
C LYS A 142 28.94 32.05 6.55
N LYS A 143 28.51 33.32 6.42
CA LYS A 143 29.27 34.54 6.07
C LYS A 143 30.14 34.50 4.81
#